data_AF-A0A7V8GQD6-F1
#
_entry.id   AF-A0A7V8GQD6-F1
#
_cell.length_a   1.000
_cell.length_b   1.000
_cell.length_c   1.000
_cell.angle_alpha   90.00
_cell.angle_beta   90.00
_cell.angle_gamma   90.00
#
_symmetry.space_group_name_H-M   'P 1'
#
loop_
_entity.id
_entity.type
_entity.pdbx_description
1 polymer ?
#
loop_
_entity_poly.entity_id
_entity_poly.type
_entity_poly.pdbx_seq_one_letter_code
_entity_poly.pdbx_strand_id
1 'polypeptide(L)' 'MAGARTGAYESGSQATRRVICGAKRHRDGQPCQAKSEPGKRRCRFHGGRSTGPTTPEGKARALANLRQYRAL' A
#
# COMPACT_ATOMS: atom_id res chain seq x y z
N MET A 1 15.91 36.64 21.23
CA MET A 1 14.63 35.90 21.31
C MET A 1 14.39 35.19 19.98
N ALA A 2 14.84 33.93 19.83
CA ALA A 2 14.69 33.19 18.58
C ALA A 2 13.28 32.58 18.48
N GLY A 3 12.61 32.87 17.36
CA GLY A 3 11.18 32.64 17.14
C GLY A 3 10.75 31.18 17.18
N ALA A 4 9.60 30.94 17.82
CA ALA A 4 8.84 29.71 17.74
C ALA A 4 8.30 29.54 16.32
N ARG A 5 8.82 28.54 15.59
CA ARG A 5 8.22 28.07 14.33
C ARG A 5 7.05 27.15 14.65
N THR A 6 5.90 27.71 15.00
CA THR A 6 4.67 26.94 15.16
C THR A 6 4.16 26.46 13.79
N GLY A 7 4.48 25.21 13.46
CA GLY A 7 3.62 24.23 12.78
C GLY A 7 2.76 24.66 11.59
N ALA A 8 3.36 24.95 10.42
CA ALA A 8 2.62 25.25 9.18
C ALA A 8 2.86 24.24 8.02
N TYR A 9 3.36 23.03 8.28
CA TYR A 9 3.66 22.04 7.22
C TYR A 9 2.69 20.83 7.15
N GLU A 10 1.59 20.85 7.89
CA GLU A 10 0.58 19.79 7.86
C GLU A 10 -0.57 20.13 6.90
N SER A 11 -0.44 19.84 5.60
CA SER A 11 -1.58 19.98 4.68
C SER A 11 -1.59 19.02 3.49
N GLY A 12 -0.85 17.90 3.59
CA GLY A 12 -1.10 16.78 2.68
C GLY A 12 -2.37 16.06 3.07
N SER A 13 -3.46 16.20 2.30
CA SER A 13 -4.69 15.42 2.51
C SER A 13 -4.37 13.92 2.54
N GLN A 14 -5.13 13.12 3.29
CA GLN A 14 -4.91 11.67 3.37
C GLN A 14 -4.89 11.00 1.98
N ALA A 15 -5.59 11.59 1.00
CA ALA A 15 -5.61 11.14 -0.39
C ALA A 15 -4.27 11.31 -1.13
N THR A 16 -3.39 12.23 -0.69
CA THR A 16 -2.09 12.50 -1.34
C THR A 16 -0.90 12.05 -0.51
N ARG A 17 -1.09 11.73 0.78
CA ARG A 17 -0.02 11.26 1.67
C ARG A 17 0.63 10.00 1.12
N ARG A 18 1.96 10.02 1.00
CA ARG A 18 2.78 8.86 0.62
C ARG A 18 3.60 8.39 1.82
N VAL A 19 3.67 7.08 2.01
CA VAL A 19 4.43 6.41 3.07
C VAL A 19 5.44 5.44 2.47
N ILE A 20 6.39 4.95 3.26
CA ILE A 20 7.31 3.90 2.80
C ILE A 20 6.53 2.59 2.65
N CYS A 21 6.69 1.93 1.49
CA CYS A 21 5.92 0.73 1.15
C CYS A 21 6.10 -0.41 2.14
N GLY A 22 7.33 -0.70 2.58
CA GLY A 22 7.65 -1.72 3.58
C GLY A 22 7.26 -3.16 3.22
N ALA A 23 6.88 -3.44 1.97
CA ALA A 23 6.58 -4.82 1.54
C ALA A 23 7.87 -5.61 1.38
N LYS A 24 7.83 -6.92 1.58
CA LYS A 24 9.00 -7.80 1.38
C LYS A 24 9.41 -7.76 -0.10
N ARG A 25 10.62 -7.33 -0.39
CA ARG A 25 11.17 -7.35 -1.75
C ARG A 25 11.46 -8.79 -2.19
N HIS A 26 11.25 -9.08 -3.46
CA HIS A 26 11.53 -10.40 -4.03
C HIS A 26 13.03 -10.71 -4.12
N ARG A 27 13.87 -9.70 -4.39
CA ARG A 27 15.31 -9.87 -4.63
C ARG A 27 16.07 -10.40 -3.42
N ASP A 28 15.79 -9.86 -2.24
CA ASP A 28 16.61 -10.06 -1.03
C ASP A 28 15.78 -10.18 0.25
N GLY A 29 14.45 -10.15 0.14
CA GLY A 29 13.55 -10.26 1.29
C GLY A 29 13.54 -9.03 2.21
N GLN A 30 14.31 -7.99 1.91
CA GLN A 30 14.35 -6.79 2.74
C GLN A 30 13.11 -5.91 2.53
N PRO A 31 12.77 -5.00 3.45
CA PRO A 31 11.63 -4.10 3.29
C PRO A 31 11.77 -3.18 2.08
N CYS A 32 10.68 -2.97 1.35
CA CYS A 32 10.65 -2.07 0.20
C CYS A 32 10.74 -0.61 0.65
N GLN A 33 11.74 0.10 0.13
CA GLN A 33 12.02 1.50 0.44
C GLN A 33 11.29 2.49 -0.48
N ALA A 34 10.60 2.02 -1.52
CA ALA A 34 9.86 2.89 -2.44
C ALA A 34 8.69 3.59 -1.72
N LYS A 35 8.37 4.82 -2.16
CA LYS A 35 7.16 5.54 -1.73
C LYS A 35 5.91 4.81 -2.22
N SER A 36 4.85 4.86 -1.43
CA SER A 36 3.53 4.36 -1.81
C SER A 36 2.91 5.21 -2.92
N GLU A 37 1.88 4.64 -3.55
CA GLU A 37 0.95 5.45 -4.33
C GLU A 37 0.22 6.45 -3.41
N PRO A 38 -0.18 7.63 -3.91
CA PRO A 38 -0.89 8.64 -3.12
C PRO A 38 -2.08 8.05 -2.36
N GLY A 39 -2.13 8.27 -1.04
CA GLY A 39 -3.21 7.78 -0.17
C GLY A 39 -3.26 6.26 -0.01
N LYS A 40 -2.25 5.53 -0.48
CA LYS A 40 -2.14 4.07 -0.35
C LYS A 40 -0.99 3.69 0.58
N ARG A 41 -0.99 2.42 1.01
CA ARG A 41 0.05 1.84 1.87
C ARG A 41 1.21 1.19 1.11
N ARG A 42 1.04 0.88 -0.18
CA ARG A 42 2.03 0.15 -0.99
C ARG A 42 2.40 0.92 -2.25
N CYS A 43 3.59 0.65 -2.80
CA CYS A 43 4.07 1.26 -4.05
C CYS A 43 3.51 0.54 -5.28
N ARG A 44 3.69 1.12 -6.47
CA ARG A 44 3.28 0.52 -7.74
C ARG A 44 3.70 -0.94 -7.95
N PHE A 45 4.85 -1.36 -7.42
CA PHE A 45 5.38 -2.71 -7.60
C PHE A 45 4.79 -3.73 -6.63
N HIS A 46 4.31 -3.29 -5.47
CA HIS A 46 3.74 -4.16 -4.44
C HIS A 46 2.23 -3.94 -4.29
N GLY A 47 1.55 -3.71 -5.42
CA GLY A 47 0.08 -3.65 -5.49
C GLY A 47 -0.54 -2.28 -5.21
N GLY A 48 0.24 -1.21 -5.06
CA GLY A 48 -0.29 0.14 -4.84
C GLY A 48 -1.20 0.66 -5.96
N ARG A 49 -1.04 0.12 -7.18
CA ARG A 49 -1.91 0.40 -8.35
C ARG A 49 -2.96 -0.68 -8.60
N SER A 50 -2.99 -1.75 -7.82
CA SER A 50 -3.98 -2.82 -8.00
C SER A 50 -5.33 -2.38 -7.44
N THR A 51 -6.40 -2.65 -8.19
CA THR A 51 -7.79 -2.47 -7.76
C THR A 51 -8.40 -3.75 -7.21
N GLY A 52 -7.64 -4.85 -7.17
CA GLY A 52 -8.17 -6.20 -6.93
C GLY A 52 -9.02 -6.71 -8.11
N PRO A 53 -9.55 -7.95 -8.02
CA PRO A 53 -10.45 -8.47 -9.03
C PRO A 53 -11.80 -7.73 -9.01
N THR A 54 -12.24 -7.24 -10.17
CA THR A 54 -13.50 -6.49 -10.31
C THR A 54 -14.65 -7.37 -10.80
N THR A 55 -14.38 -8.44 -11.54
CA THR A 55 -15.42 -9.37 -12.04
C THR A 55 -15.82 -10.42 -11.00
N PRO A 56 -17.04 -10.98 -11.06
CA PRO A 56 -17.47 -12.07 -10.17
C PRO A 56 -16.53 -13.28 -10.19
N GLU A 57 -16.09 -13.70 -11.38
CA GLU A 57 -15.21 -14.87 -11.57
C GLU A 57 -13.81 -14.58 -11.00
N GLY A 58 -13.31 -13.35 -11.18
CA GLY A 58 -12.07 -12.90 -10.58
C GLY A 58 -12.12 -12.93 -9.06
N LYS A 59 -13.23 -12.49 -8.47
CA LYS A 59 -13.45 -12.52 -7.02
C LYS A 59 -13.53 -13.95 -6.51
N ALA A 60 -14.25 -14.84 -7.20
CA ALA A 60 -14.36 -16.26 -6.86
C ALA A 60 -12.98 -16.95 -6.85
N ARG A 61 -12.16 -16.72 -7.88
CA ARG A 61 -10.78 -17.24 -7.92
C ARG A 61 -9.91 -16.71 -6.79
N ALA A 62 -10.00 -15.41 -6.48
CA ALA A 62 -9.26 -14.83 -5.37
C ALA A 62 -9.69 -15.41 -4.02
N LEU A 63 -11.00 -15.65 -3.85
CA LEU A 63 -11.58 -16.25 -2.65
C LEU A 63 -11.07 -17.69 -2.45
N ALA A 64 -11.11 -18.52 -3.49
CA ALA A 64 -10.63 -19.91 -3.45
C ALA A 64 -9.17 -20.05 -2.99
N ASN A 65 -8.33 -19.03 -3.20
CA ASN A 65 -6.93 -19.04 -2.77
C ASN A 65 -6.73 -18.83 -1.26
N LEU A 66 -7.74 -18.36 -0.53
CA LEU A 66 -7.65 -18.13 0.92
C LEU A 66 -7.47 -19.46 1.66
N ARG A 67 -6.64 -19.46 2.70
CA ARG A 67 -6.28 -20.67 3.46
C ARG A 67 -7.50 -21.45 3.96
N GLN A 68 -8.56 -20.75 4.36
CA GLN A 68 -9.81 -21.35 4.86
C GLN A 68 -10.58 -22.17 3.82
N TYR A 69 -10.27 -22.00 2.52
CA TYR A 69 -10.90 -22.74 1.42
C TYR A 69 -9.94 -23.69 0.70
N ARG A 70 -8.69 -23.86 1.18
CA ARG A 70 -7.67 -24.70 0.52
C ARG A 70 -7.87 -26.20 0.68
N ALA A 71 -8.82 -26.63 1.51
CA ALA A 71 -9.13 -28.02 1.80
C ALA A 71 -10.54 -28.44 1.33
N LEU A 72 -11.25 -27.55 0.64
CA LEU A 72 -12.46 -27.85 -0.14
C LEU A 72 -12.03 -28.22 -1.56
#